data_AF-A0A969F3P5-F1
#
_entry.id   AF-A0A969F3P5-F1
#
_cell.length_a   1.000
_cell.length_b   1.000
_cell.length_c   1.000
_cell.angle_alpha   90.00
_cell.angle_beta   90.00
_cell.angle_gamma   90.00
#
_symmetry.space_group_name_H-M   'P 1'
#
loop_
_entity.id
_entity.type
_entity.pdbx_description
1 polymer ?
#
loop_
_entity_poly.entity_id
_entity_poly.type
_entity_poly.pdbx_seq_one_letter_code
_entity_poly.pdbx_strand_id
1 'polypeptide(L)'
;MSGLDEWFAHLGLAIEEQMVMDPQNAAFPIPVTRQAGGFSFQEMHMLDYPYFVDVRDAGLSSDNGITADLPQVTMAWSSPIVIDVQKNASRSVVELLRSSPASWRSESTNVMPRIDAAGQSAFAPEGAQSAAVLGVALEGVFNSYFADKPNPLLAEGATPEEPDEASAADSDGEADPGAGVISGVIDKSPESARLIVFSSNDFLSDQILGVIGSAEGTVYGNSSAADDQCGGLVSRDRDLLSIRSRGHFNRTLPPLEQDEQTLVEWLNYLLGLFGVALVFFIYRNRSNARNKRYRSWLAEGSA
;
A
#
# COMPACT_ATOMS: atom_id res chain seq x y z
N MET A 1 4.23 3.27 -21.77
CA MET A 1 3.59 1.95 -21.94
C MET A 1 4.62 0.87 -21.64
N SER A 2 4.31 -0.03 -20.70
CA SER A 2 5.20 -1.10 -20.24
C SER A 2 5.37 -2.22 -21.27
N GLY A 3 4.52 -2.25 -22.30
CA GLY A 3 4.46 -3.34 -23.29
C GLY A 3 3.76 -4.60 -22.78
N LEU A 4 3.22 -4.58 -21.56
CA LEU A 4 2.56 -5.73 -20.93
C LEU A 4 1.03 -5.74 -21.14
N ASP A 5 0.46 -4.71 -21.75
CA ASP A 5 -0.98 -4.51 -21.85
C ASP A 5 -1.66 -5.66 -22.61
N GLU A 6 -1.06 -6.09 -23.72
CA GLU A 6 -1.55 -7.24 -24.50
C GLU A 6 -1.46 -8.56 -23.72
N TRP A 7 -0.39 -8.73 -22.93
CA TRP A 7 -0.17 -9.91 -22.12
C TRP A 7 -1.18 -9.99 -20.97
N PHE A 8 -1.44 -8.88 -20.28
CA PHE A 8 -2.50 -8.81 -19.28
C PHE A 8 -3.88 -9.06 -19.90
N ALA A 9 -4.17 -8.45 -21.06
CA ALA A 9 -5.44 -8.64 -21.75
C ALA A 9 -5.68 -10.10 -22.17
N HIS A 10 -4.61 -10.82 -22.55
CA HIS A 10 -4.65 -12.27 -22.80
C HIS A 10 -5.01 -13.06 -21.54
N LEU A 11 -4.46 -12.66 -20.39
CA LEU A 11 -4.75 -13.27 -19.09
C LEU A 11 -6.11 -12.85 -18.51
N GLY A 12 -6.80 -11.90 -19.13
CA GLY A 12 -8.09 -11.39 -18.68
C GLY A 12 -7.99 -10.30 -17.61
N LEU A 13 -6.90 -9.54 -17.62
CA LEU A 13 -6.69 -8.37 -16.78
C LEU A 13 -6.46 -7.15 -17.67
N ALA A 14 -6.89 -5.98 -17.23
CA ALA A 14 -6.53 -4.71 -17.84
C ALA A 14 -6.21 -3.70 -16.74
N ILE A 15 -5.15 -2.92 -16.92
CA ILE A 15 -4.81 -1.80 -16.04
C ILE A 15 -5.20 -0.55 -16.81
N GLU A 16 -6.16 0.24 -16.31
CA GLU A 16 -6.60 1.42 -17.04
C GLU A 16 -5.52 2.52 -16.98
N GLU A 17 -5.44 3.35 -18.03
CA GLU A 17 -4.52 4.50 -18.11
C GLU A 17 -5.01 5.70 -17.29
N GLN A 18 -5.41 5.42 -16.05
CA GLN A 18 -5.92 6.39 -15.09
C GLN A 18 -5.27 6.10 -13.75
N MET A 19 -5.21 7.11 -12.88
CA MET A 19 -4.78 6.96 -11.50
C MET A 19 -5.96 7.00 -10.56
N VAL A 20 -5.91 6.21 -9.51
CA VAL A 20 -6.89 6.22 -8.44
C VAL A 20 -6.47 7.27 -7.41
N MET A 21 -7.42 8.13 -7.07
CA MET A 21 -7.31 9.10 -5.98
C MET A 21 -8.33 8.74 -4.92
N ASP A 22 -7.92 8.71 -3.66
CA ASP A 22 -8.76 8.29 -2.55
C ASP A 22 -8.71 9.33 -1.41
N PRO A 23 -9.86 9.76 -0.84
CA PRO A 23 -9.83 10.58 0.37
C PRO A 23 -9.19 9.83 1.56
N GLN A 24 -9.20 8.50 1.57
CA GLN A 24 -8.43 7.68 2.50
C GLN A 24 -7.01 7.50 1.95
N ASN A 25 -6.10 8.38 2.36
CA ASN A 25 -4.73 8.43 1.84
C ASN A 25 -3.68 8.68 2.93
N ALA A 26 -2.43 8.37 2.59
CA ALA A 26 -1.28 8.75 3.39
C ALA A 26 -0.86 10.20 3.08
N ALA A 27 -0.41 10.92 4.10
CA ALA A 27 0.04 12.29 3.95
C ALA A 27 1.43 12.36 3.26
N PHE A 28 1.60 13.38 2.41
CA PHE A 28 2.86 13.69 1.75
C PHE A 28 3.60 14.80 2.51
N PRO A 29 4.82 14.54 3.03
CA PRO A 29 5.61 15.52 3.75
C PRO A 29 6.29 16.49 2.77
N ILE A 30 5.95 17.77 2.85
CA ILE A 30 6.56 18.84 2.05
C ILE A 30 7.33 19.83 2.93
N PRO A 31 8.56 20.22 2.54
CA PRO A 31 9.28 21.29 3.24
C PRO A 31 8.74 22.66 2.81
N VAL A 32 8.27 23.45 3.77
CA VAL A 32 7.83 24.82 3.56
C VAL A 32 8.80 25.78 4.24
N THR A 33 9.30 26.77 3.50
CA THR A 33 10.16 27.80 4.07
C THR A 33 9.30 28.94 4.61
N ARG A 34 9.38 29.19 5.91
CA ARG A 34 8.75 30.34 6.57
C ARG A 34 9.80 31.34 7.03
N GLN A 35 9.61 32.60 6.68
CA GLN A 35 10.47 33.69 7.18
C GLN A 35 9.85 34.31 8.43
N ALA A 36 10.63 34.41 9.50
CA ALA A 36 10.22 35.07 10.72
C ALA A 36 11.40 35.86 11.30
N GLY A 37 11.22 37.17 11.47
CA GLY A 37 12.22 38.03 12.11
C GLY A 37 13.58 38.08 11.38
N GLY A 38 13.61 37.93 10.05
CA GLY A 38 14.85 37.92 9.27
C GLY A 38 15.57 36.55 9.21
N PHE A 39 15.02 35.53 9.87
CA PHE A 39 15.50 34.15 9.78
C PHE A 39 14.57 33.32 8.89
N SER A 40 15.13 32.35 8.17
CA SER A 40 14.38 31.33 7.43
C SER A 40 14.31 30.04 8.23
N PHE A 41 13.10 29.57 8.48
CA PHE A 41 12.82 28.27 9.09
C PHE A 41 12.25 27.35 8.03
N GLN A 42 12.74 26.11 7.98
CA GLN A 42 12.15 25.06 7.16
C GLN A 42 11.29 24.20 8.07
N GLU A 43 9.99 24.25 7.86
CA GLU A 43 8.99 23.48 8.60
C GLU A 43 8.42 22.41 7.66
N MET A 44 8.25 21.18 8.15
CA MET A 44 7.63 20.10 7.36
C MET A 44 6.11 20.19 7.53
N HIS A 45 5.39 20.31 6.43
CA HIS A 45 3.93 20.24 6.41
C HIS A 45 3.49 18.88 5.87
N MET A 46 2.54 18.24 6.55
CA MET A 46 1.90 17.00 6.10
C MET A 46 0.67 17.37 5.29
N LEU A 47 0.67 17.01 4.00
CA LEU A 47 -0.42 17.32 3.09
C LEU A 47 -1.17 16.03 2.73
N ASP A 48 -2.49 16.00 2.91
CA ASP A 48 -3.31 14.88 2.41
C ASP A 48 -3.10 14.75 0.89
N TYR A 49 -2.68 13.57 0.46
CA TYR A 49 -2.25 13.35 -0.91
C TYR A 49 -2.98 12.13 -1.50
N PRO A 50 -4.13 12.34 -2.15
CA PRO A 50 -5.03 11.26 -2.57
C PRO A 50 -4.43 10.19 -3.49
N TYR A 51 -3.31 10.49 -4.16
CA TYR A 51 -2.59 9.50 -4.99
C TYR A 51 -1.85 8.44 -4.15
N PHE A 52 -1.66 8.66 -2.85
CA PHE A 52 -1.14 7.66 -1.92
C PHE A 52 -2.30 6.96 -1.24
N VAL A 53 -3.01 6.14 -2.02
CA VAL A 53 -4.21 5.44 -1.55
C VAL A 53 -3.85 4.54 -0.38
N ASP A 54 -4.49 4.74 0.76
CA ASP A 54 -4.21 4.01 1.98
C ASP A 54 -5.27 2.93 2.20
N VAL A 55 -4.94 1.70 1.83
CA VAL A 55 -5.86 0.56 1.84
C VAL A 55 -5.85 -0.08 3.22
N ARG A 56 -7.02 -0.14 3.87
CA ARG A 56 -7.21 -0.68 5.22
C ARG A 56 -8.48 -1.51 5.32
N ASP A 57 -8.56 -2.35 6.35
CA ASP A 57 -9.76 -3.08 6.75
C ASP A 57 -10.49 -3.75 5.56
N ALA A 58 -11.69 -3.24 5.19
CA ALA A 58 -12.52 -3.77 4.12
C ALA A 58 -11.89 -3.66 2.72
N GLY A 59 -10.87 -2.83 2.55
CA GLY A 59 -10.08 -2.76 1.32
C GLY A 59 -9.04 -3.88 1.21
N LEU A 60 -8.75 -4.60 2.29
CA LEU A 60 -7.82 -5.73 2.32
C LEU A 60 -8.58 -7.05 2.33
N SER A 61 -8.16 -8.00 1.49
CA SER A 61 -8.78 -9.32 1.49
C SER A 61 -8.42 -10.10 2.74
N SER A 62 -9.44 -10.59 3.46
CA SER A 62 -9.27 -11.55 4.56
C SER A 62 -9.17 -13.00 4.08
N ASP A 63 -9.50 -13.26 2.82
CA ASP A 63 -9.52 -14.60 2.23
C ASP A 63 -8.13 -15.04 1.72
N ASN A 64 -7.16 -14.12 1.67
CA ASN A 64 -5.80 -14.39 1.18
C ASN A 64 -4.75 -14.02 2.23
N GLY A 65 -3.86 -14.98 2.53
CA GLY A 65 -2.76 -14.81 3.47
C GLY A 65 -1.67 -13.81 3.03
N ILE A 66 -1.84 -13.10 1.91
CA ILE A 66 -1.03 -11.92 1.54
C ILE A 66 -1.48 -10.67 2.30
N THR A 67 -2.79 -10.50 2.48
CA THR A 67 -3.38 -9.25 3.00
C THR A 67 -4.15 -9.44 4.29
N ALA A 68 -4.48 -10.69 4.66
CA ALA A 68 -5.35 -11.01 5.78
C ALA A 68 -4.92 -10.39 7.13
N ASP A 69 -3.61 -10.17 7.31
CA ASP A 69 -3.07 -9.69 8.58
C ASP A 69 -2.24 -8.41 8.41
N LEU A 70 -2.35 -7.78 7.24
CA LEU A 70 -1.84 -6.43 7.05
C LEU A 70 -2.84 -5.45 7.68
N PRO A 71 -2.40 -4.53 8.55
CA PRO A 71 -3.30 -3.52 9.09
C PRO A 71 -3.60 -2.41 8.07
N GLN A 72 -2.63 -2.06 7.23
CA GLN A 72 -2.76 -1.08 6.15
C GLN A 72 -1.72 -1.32 5.07
N VAL A 73 -1.99 -0.94 3.82
CA VAL A 73 -1.02 -0.87 2.72
C VAL A 73 -1.25 0.41 1.92
N THR A 74 -0.19 1.18 1.71
CA THR A 74 -0.26 2.41 0.92
C THR A 74 0.20 2.15 -0.51
N MET A 75 -0.69 2.41 -1.46
CA MET A 75 -0.51 2.25 -2.89
C MET A 75 -0.29 3.61 -3.56
N ALA A 76 0.97 3.94 -3.83
CA ALA A 76 1.34 5.20 -4.47
C ALA A 76 1.09 5.17 -5.98
N TRP A 77 0.41 6.19 -6.52
CA TRP A 77 0.14 6.36 -7.95
C TRP A 77 -0.40 5.09 -8.61
N SER A 78 -1.38 4.48 -7.95
CA SER A 78 -1.94 3.22 -8.42
C SER A 78 -2.98 3.42 -9.52
N SER A 79 -3.01 2.48 -10.46
CA SER A 79 -4.01 2.44 -11.52
C SER A 79 -5.12 1.44 -11.21
N PRO A 80 -6.35 1.63 -11.70
CA PRO A 80 -7.43 0.68 -11.48
C PRO A 80 -7.22 -0.58 -12.33
N ILE A 81 -7.43 -1.75 -11.73
CA ILE A 81 -7.39 -3.06 -12.39
C ILE A 81 -8.82 -3.49 -12.73
N VAL A 82 -9.06 -3.80 -14.01
CA VAL A 82 -10.29 -4.40 -14.51
C VAL A 82 -10.06 -5.89 -14.74
N ILE A 83 -10.97 -6.71 -14.24
CA ILE A 83 -10.89 -8.18 -14.32
C ILE A 83 -11.98 -8.68 -15.25
N ASP A 84 -11.59 -9.42 -16.29
CA ASP A 84 -12.52 -10.13 -17.17
C ASP A 84 -12.98 -11.44 -16.49
N VAL A 85 -14.21 -11.41 -15.98
CA VAL A 85 -14.82 -12.54 -15.26
C VAL A 85 -14.99 -13.76 -16.17
N GLN A 86 -15.25 -13.58 -17.47
CA GLN A 86 -15.48 -14.69 -18.39
C GLN A 86 -14.17 -15.42 -18.70
N LYS A 87 -13.10 -14.68 -18.98
CA LYS A 87 -11.77 -15.26 -19.21
C LYS A 87 -11.19 -15.94 -17.97
N ASN A 88 -11.61 -15.52 -16.78
CA ASN A 88 -11.13 -16.05 -15.51
C ASN A 88 -12.12 -16.99 -14.82
N ALA A 89 -13.19 -17.43 -15.49
CA ALA A 89 -14.23 -18.29 -14.89
C ALA A 89 -13.69 -19.64 -14.37
N SER A 90 -12.58 -20.13 -14.91
CA SER A 90 -11.92 -21.38 -14.49
C SER A 90 -10.78 -21.17 -13.49
N ARG A 91 -10.54 -19.94 -13.04
CA ARG A 91 -9.47 -19.58 -12.11
C ARG A 91 -10.05 -19.07 -10.80
N SER A 92 -9.31 -19.26 -9.71
CA SER A 92 -9.59 -18.57 -8.46
C SER A 92 -9.07 -17.15 -8.56
N VAL A 93 -9.95 -16.16 -8.48
CA VAL A 93 -9.59 -14.74 -8.48
C VAL A 93 -9.91 -14.15 -7.13
N VAL A 94 -8.89 -13.56 -6.49
CA VAL A 94 -9.04 -12.85 -5.23
C VAL A 94 -8.53 -11.43 -5.43
N GLU A 95 -9.41 -10.46 -5.27
CA GLU A 95 -9.00 -9.06 -5.18
C GLU A 95 -8.31 -8.85 -3.84
N LEU A 96 -7.03 -8.49 -3.86
CA LEU A 96 -6.21 -8.32 -2.66
C LEU A 96 -6.42 -6.94 -2.03
N LEU A 97 -6.41 -5.91 -2.87
CA LEU A 97 -6.42 -4.51 -2.46
C LEU A 97 -7.51 -3.78 -3.23
N ARG A 98 -8.34 -3.03 -2.51
CA ARG A 98 -9.41 -2.21 -3.06
C ARG A 98 -9.44 -0.85 -2.38
N SER A 99 -9.55 0.22 -3.17
CA SER A 99 -9.73 1.59 -2.67
C SER A 99 -11.10 1.78 -2.00
N SER A 100 -11.25 2.88 -1.29
CA SER A 100 -12.50 3.25 -0.63
C SER A 100 -13.63 3.51 -1.64
N PRO A 101 -14.91 3.38 -1.25
CA PRO A 101 -16.03 3.73 -2.14
C PRO A 101 -16.04 5.19 -2.61
N ALA A 102 -15.37 6.07 -1.87
CA ALA A 102 -15.27 7.50 -2.17
C ALA A 102 -14.12 7.84 -3.13
N SER A 103 -13.33 6.84 -3.57
CA SER A 103 -12.24 7.06 -4.52
C SER A 103 -12.77 7.46 -5.89
N TRP A 104 -11.99 8.27 -6.61
CA TRP A 104 -12.28 8.70 -7.97
C TRP A 104 -11.07 8.49 -8.88
N ARG A 105 -11.28 8.64 -10.19
CA ARG A 105 -10.25 8.44 -11.20
C ARG A 105 -9.74 9.78 -11.72
N SER A 106 -8.44 9.87 -11.95
CA SER A 106 -7.76 11.02 -12.53
C SER A 106 -6.99 10.61 -13.78
N GLU A 107 -7.21 11.36 -14.87
CA GLU A 107 -6.43 11.26 -16.11
C GLU A 107 -5.24 12.22 -16.12
N SER A 108 -5.06 13.01 -15.06
CA SER A 108 -4.04 14.05 -15.04
C SER A 108 -2.65 13.45 -14.89
N THR A 109 -1.74 13.78 -15.80
CA THR A 109 -0.32 13.44 -15.68
C THR A 109 0.42 14.30 -14.66
N ASN A 110 -0.20 15.39 -14.19
CA ASN A 110 0.38 16.27 -13.17
C ASN A 110 -0.03 15.81 -11.78
N VAL A 111 0.79 14.91 -11.23
CA VAL A 111 0.64 14.36 -9.88
C VAL A 111 1.27 15.23 -8.79
N MET A 112 1.85 16.40 -9.09
CA MET A 112 2.52 17.18 -8.05
C MET A 112 1.55 17.58 -6.92
N PRO A 113 1.95 17.48 -5.63
CA PRO A 113 1.15 17.95 -4.50
C PRO A 113 0.70 19.39 -4.71
N ARG A 114 -0.60 19.65 -4.53
CA ARG A 114 -1.20 20.98 -4.73
C ARG A 114 -1.73 21.49 -3.41
N ILE A 115 -1.44 22.76 -3.14
CA ILE A 115 -1.83 23.43 -1.91
C ILE A 115 -2.69 24.63 -2.28
N ASP A 116 -3.76 24.86 -1.54
CA ASP A 116 -4.61 26.04 -1.70
C ASP A 116 -4.05 27.25 -0.93
N ALA A 117 -4.79 28.37 -0.96
CA ALA A 117 -4.40 29.58 -0.23
C ALA A 117 -4.42 29.43 1.30
N ALA A 118 -5.09 28.40 1.83
CA ALA A 118 -5.18 28.08 3.25
C ALA A 118 -4.07 27.11 3.71
N GLY A 119 -3.25 26.59 2.79
CA GLY A 119 -2.21 25.63 3.12
C GLY A 119 -2.70 24.17 3.15
N GLN A 120 -3.91 23.90 2.65
CA GLN A 120 -4.55 22.59 2.64
C GLN A 120 -4.45 21.92 1.26
N SER A 121 -4.72 20.61 1.22
CA SER A 121 -4.73 19.84 -0.03
C SER A 121 -5.76 20.39 -1.00
N ALA A 122 -5.33 20.75 -2.20
CA ALA A 122 -6.19 21.35 -3.23
C ALA A 122 -6.83 20.32 -4.17
N PHE A 123 -6.88 19.04 -3.79
CA PHE A 123 -7.51 17.99 -4.59
C PHE A 123 -8.99 17.88 -4.23
N ALA A 124 -9.85 17.99 -5.24
CA ALA A 124 -11.28 17.76 -5.11
C ALA A 124 -11.67 16.48 -5.88
N PRO A 125 -12.68 15.72 -5.43
CA PRO A 125 -13.20 14.61 -6.21
C PRO A 125 -13.73 15.06 -7.56
N GLU A 126 -13.32 14.34 -8.61
CA GLU A 126 -13.75 14.58 -9.99
C GLU A 126 -14.48 13.34 -10.53
N GLY A 127 -15.59 13.55 -11.24
CA GLY A 127 -16.31 12.45 -11.89
C GLY A 127 -17.04 11.51 -10.93
N ALA A 128 -17.15 10.24 -11.31
CA ALA A 128 -17.86 9.22 -10.53
C ALA A 128 -16.96 8.64 -9.43
N GLN A 129 -17.49 8.61 -8.21
CA GLN A 129 -16.85 7.94 -7.08
C GLN A 129 -17.23 6.46 -7.06
N SER A 130 -16.22 5.61 -7.04
CA SER A 130 -16.37 4.16 -6.97
C SER A 130 -15.07 3.53 -6.50
N ALA A 131 -15.15 2.51 -5.66
CA ALA A 131 -14.00 1.69 -5.32
C ALA A 131 -13.37 1.07 -6.57
N ALA A 132 -12.04 0.96 -6.57
CA ALA A 132 -11.21 0.41 -7.62
C ALA A 132 -10.32 -0.69 -7.07
N VAL A 133 -10.08 -1.74 -7.87
CA VAL A 133 -9.14 -2.81 -7.51
C VAL A 133 -7.73 -2.34 -7.81
N LEU A 134 -6.85 -2.44 -6.81
CA LEU A 134 -5.45 -2.00 -6.89
C LEU A 134 -4.48 -3.19 -6.85
N GLY A 135 -4.95 -4.35 -6.40
CA GLY A 135 -4.17 -5.57 -6.34
C GLY A 135 -5.04 -6.79 -6.51
N VAL A 136 -4.57 -7.79 -7.26
CA VAL A 136 -5.31 -9.03 -7.54
C VAL A 136 -4.38 -10.23 -7.53
N ALA A 137 -4.86 -11.35 -6.99
CA ALA A 137 -4.22 -12.66 -7.06
C ALA A 137 -5.09 -13.62 -7.87
N LEU A 138 -4.47 -14.29 -8.85
CA LEU A 138 -5.08 -15.31 -9.67
C LEU A 138 -4.37 -16.64 -9.42
N GLU A 139 -5.13 -17.71 -9.22
CA GLU A 139 -4.60 -19.06 -9.08
C GLU A 139 -5.33 -20.01 -10.04
N GLY A 140 -4.58 -20.81 -10.79
CA GLY A 140 -5.13 -21.77 -11.73
C GLY A 140 -4.25 -21.98 -12.97
N VAL A 141 -4.85 -22.51 -14.02
CA VAL A 141 -4.16 -22.77 -15.30
C VAL A 141 -4.17 -21.52 -16.17
N PHE A 142 -2.98 -21.10 -16.61
CA PHE A 142 -2.75 -20.02 -17.56
C PHE A 142 -2.30 -20.59 -18.90
N ASN A 143 -2.91 -20.10 -19.98
CA ASN A 143 -2.45 -20.40 -21.33
C ASN A 143 -1.37 -19.39 -21.69
N SER A 144 -0.27 -19.86 -22.26
CA SER A 144 0.84 -19.00 -22.64
C SER A 144 0.45 -18.04 -23.75
N TYR A 145 0.81 -16.77 -23.58
CA TYR A 145 0.65 -15.73 -24.61
C TYR A 145 1.55 -15.99 -25.83
N PHE A 146 2.59 -16.81 -25.66
CA PHE A 146 3.60 -17.08 -26.67
C PHE A 146 3.43 -18.45 -27.34
N ALA A 147 2.43 -19.26 -26.96
CA ALA A 147 2.21 -20.60 -27.51
C ALA A 147 2.19 -20.60 -29.05
N ASP A 148 1.52 -19.61 -29.65
CA ASP A 148 1.38 -19.48 -31.09
C ASP A 148 2.41 -18.53 -31.74
N LYS A 149 3.40 -18.06 -30.97
CA LYS A 149 4.40 -17.10 -31.44
C LYS A 149 5.74 -17.78 -31.72
N PRO A 150 6.44 -17.41 -32.81
CA PRO A 150 7.76 -17.97 -33.09
C PRO A 150 8.73 -17.60 -31.96
N ASN A 151 9.50 -18.59 -31.49
CA ASN A 151 10.43 -18.41 -30.38
C ASN A 151 11.53 -17.41 -30.78
N PRO A 152 11.65 -16.25 -30.10
CA PRO A 152 12.63 -15.23 -30.46
C PRO A 152 14.08 -15.72 -30.32
N LEU A 153 14.33 -16.69 -29.43
CA LEU A 153 15.67 -17.26 -29.23
C LEU A 153 16.14 -18.15 -30.39
N LEU A 154 15.21 -18.61 -31.25
CA LEU A 154 15.52 -19.39 -32.46
C LEU A 154 15.59 -18.51 -33.72
N ALA A 155 15.04 -17.29 -33.65
CA ALA A 155 15.00 -16.35 -34.78
C ALA A 155 16.32 -15.58 -34.96
N GLU A 156 17.15 -15.50 -33.92
CA GLU A 156 18.40 -14.72 -33.90
C GLU A 156 19.60 -15.64 -33.62
N GLY A 157 20.08 -16.35 -34.66
CA GLY A 157 21.42 -16.98 -34.60
C GLY A 157 21.57 -18.44 -35.04
N ALA A 158 20.69 -19.02 -35.85
CA ALA A 158 20.96 -20.30 -36.51
C ALA A 158 21.32 -20.08 -37.99
N THR A 159 22.51 -19.53 -38.26
CA THR A 159 23.22 -19.92 -39.49
C THR A 159 23.60 -21.39 -39.32
N PRO A 160 23.13 -22.30 -40.18
CA PRO A 160 23.64 -23.67 -40.18
C PRO A 160 25.09 -23.60 -40.62
N GLU A 161 26.05 -23.77 -39.71
CA GLU A 161 27.40 -24.15 -40.11
C GLU A 161 27.29 -25.55 -40.72
N GLU A 162 27.58 -25.64 -42.02
CA GLU A 162 27.81 -26.93 -42.69
C GLU A 162 28.96 -27.66 -41.98
N PRO A 163 28.91 -29.00 -41.87
CA PRO A 163 29.93 -29.74 -41.16
C PRO A 163 31.24 -29.72 -41.97
N ASP A 164 32.25 -29.03 -41.44
CA ASP A 164 33.62 -29.08 -41.94
C ASP A 164 34.21 -30.48 -41.67
N GLU A 165 34.35 -31.28 -42.73
CA GLU A 165 35.14 -32.52 -42.72
C GLU A 165 36.63 -32.19 -42.64
N ALA A 166 37.17 -32.05 -41.41
CA ALA A 166 38.56 -32.42 -41.10
C ALA A 166 38.92 -32.16 -39.63
N SER A 167 38.96 -33.21 -38.81
CA SER A 167 40.19 -33.62 -38.10
C SER A 167 39.88 -34.81 -37.19
N ALA A 168 40.47 -35.96 -37.51
CA ALA A 168 40.55 -37.10 -36.63
C ALA A 168 41.65 -36.87 -35.59
N ALA A 169 41.31 -36.88 -34.30
CA ALA A 169 42.22 -37.24 -33.22
C ALA A 169 41.41 -37.69 -31.99
N ASP A 170 41.74 -38.90 -31.53
CA ASP A 170 41.07 -39.68 -30.49
C ASP A 170 40.94 -38.99 -29.13
N SER A 171 39.80 -39.18 -28.46
CA SER A 171 39.74 -39.67 -27.07
C SER A 171 38.31 -39.98 -26.64
N ASP A 172 38.13 -41.20 -26.15
CA ASP A 172 36.91 -41.74 -25.56
C ASP A 172 36.36 -40.85 -24.42
N GLY A 173 35.11 -40.44 -24.58
CA GLY A 173 34.30 -39.81 -23.54
C GLY A 173 32.83 -39.95 -23.89
N GLU A 174 32.14 -40.85 -23.18
CA GLU A 174 30.70 -41.06 -23.23
C GLU A 174 29.96 -39.71 -23.17
N ALA A 175 29.34 -39.31 -24.29
CA ALA A 175 28.50 -38.11 -24.33
C ALA A 175 27.13 -38.44 -23.72
N ASP A 176 26.88 -37.86 -22.55
CA ASP A 176 25.56 -37.81 -21.90
C ASP A 176 24.51 -37.22 -22.86
N PRO A 177 23.46 -37.96 -23.25
CA PRO A 177 22.37 -37.43 -24.08
C PRO A 177 21.43 -36.58 -23.20
N GLY A 178 21.93 -35.45 -22.71
CA GLY A 178 21.24 -34.64 -21.68
C GLY A 178 21.18 -33.13 -21.94
N ALA A 179 21.82 -32.61 -22.98
CA ALA A 179 21.78 -31.19 -23.32
C ALA A 179 20.94 -30.93 -24.57
N GLY A 180 19.70 -31.43 -24.58
CA GLY A 180 18.69 -31.00 -25.53
C GLY A 180 18.35 -29.54 -25.26
N VAL A 181 18.64 -28.65 -26.21
CA VAL A 181 18.18 -27.27 -26.17
C VAL A 181 16.65 -27.33 -26.04
N ILE A 182 16.11 -26.95 -24.87
CA ILE A 182 14.67 -26.94 -24.63
C ILE A 182 14.08 -25.81 -25.48
N SER A 183 13.78 -26.13 -26.74
CA SER A 183 13.24 -25.21 -27.74
C SER A 183 11.71 -25.08 -27.66
N GLY A 184 11.07 -25.87 -26.79
CA GLY A 184 9.63 -25.91 -26.62
C GLY A 184 9.12 -24.72 -25.82
N VAL A 185 8.24 -23.92 -26.43
CA VAL A 185 7.41 -22.97 -25.71
C VAL A 185 6.48 -23.76 -24.78
N ILE A 186 6.38 -23.33 -23.53
CA ILE A 186 5.42 -23.92 -22.58
C ILE A 186 4.04 -23.40 -22.95
N ASP A 187 3.13 -24.27 -23.38
CA ASP A 187 1.79 -23.85 -23.84
C ASP A 187 0.84 -23.50 -22.69
N LYS A 188 1.00 -24.16 -21.53
CA LYS A 188 0.13 -23.97 -20.36
C LYS A 188 0.88 -24.13 -19.05
N SER A 189 0.42 -23.40 -18.03
CA SER A 189 0.93 -23.54 -16.68
C SER A 189 0.32 -24.75 -15.95
N PRO A 190 0.95 -25.21 -14.85
CA PRO A 190 0.29 -26.08 -13.88
C PRO A 190 -0.95 -25.41 -13.26
N GLU A 191 -1.83 -26.22 -12.67
CA GLU A 191 -3.00 -25.74 -11.92
C GLU A 191 -2.63 -24.96 -10.65
N SER A 192 -1.45 -25.21 -10.09
CA SER A 192 -0.93 -24.51 -8.92
C SER A 192 -0.24 -23.19 -9.27
N ALA A 193 -0.30 -22.73 -10.52
CA ALA A 193 0.33 -21.49 -10.92
C ALA A 193 -0.43 -20.31 -10.31
N ARG A 194 0.33 -19.28 -9.92
CA ARG A 194 -0.17 -18.09 -9.25
C ARG A 194 0.36 -16.85 -9.94
N LEU A 195 -0.49 -15.86 -10.12
CA LEU A 195 -0.14 -14.55 -10.62
C LEU A 195 -0.67 -13.51 -9.64
N ILE A 196 0.23 -12.66 -9.13
CA ILE A 196 -0.12 -11.54 -8.26
C ILE A 196 0.23 -10.27 -9.02
N VAL A 197 -0.71 -9.34 -9.09
CA VAL A 197 -0.54 -8.06 -9.79
C VAL A 197 -0.88 -6.95 -8.83
N PHE A 198 0.04 -5.99 -8.69
CA PHE A 198 -0.17 -4.72 -8.03
C PHE A 198 -0.07 -3.61 -9.07
N SER A 199 -0.97 -2.63 -9.03
CA SER A 199 -1.05 -1.58 -10.03
C SER A 199 -0.20 -0.34 -9.73
N SER A 200 0.85 -0.49 -8.91
CA SER A 200 1.78 0.58 -8.57
C SER A 200 3.21 0.08 -8.77
N ASN A 201 4.03 0.89 -9.44
CA ASN A 201 5.45 0.61 -9.60
C ASN A 201 6.27 1.03 -8.37
N ASP A 202 5.76 1.99 -7.60
CA ASP A 202 6.53 2.67 -6.54
C ASP A 202 6.13 2.21 -5.13
N PHE A 203 5.15 1.30 -4.97
CA PHE A 203 4.65 0.89 -3.66
C PHE A 203 5.71 0.20 -2.77
N LEU A 204 6.74 -0.39 -3.37
CA LEU A 204 7.90 -0.99 -2.68
C LEU A 204 9.17 -0.15 -2.82
N SER A 205 9.09 1.03 -3.43
CA SER A 205 10.29 1.84 -3.63
C SER A 205 10.76 2.43 -2.28
N ASP A 206 12.05 2.30 -1.99
CA ASP A 206 12.66 2.84 -0.77
C ASP A 206 12.39 4.34 -0.59
N GLN A 207 12.35 5.09 -1.70
CA GLN A 207 12.05 6.51 -1.68
C GLN A 207 10.65 6.78 -1.15
N ILE A 208 9.63 6.06 -1.64
CA ILE A 208 8.25 6.27 -1.22
C ILE A 208 8.00 5.70 0.18
N LEU A 209 8.59 4.55 0.51
CA LEU A 209 8.54 4.00 1.87
C LEU A 209 9.19 4.94 2.88
N GLY A 210 10.30 5.59 2.51
CA GLY A 210 10.95 6.62 3.33
C GLY A 210 10.10 7.88 3.49
N VAL A 211 9.45 8.33 2.41
CA VAL A 211 8.54 9.50 2.43
C VAL A 211 7.35 9.22 3.35
N ILE A 212 6.62 8.12 3.13
CA ILE A 212 5.44 7.74 3.93
C ILE A 212 5.85 7.49 5.39
N GLY A 213 6.93 6.75 5.62
CA GLY A 213 7.44 6.48 6.97
C GLY A 213 7.86 7.76 7.72
N SER A 214 8.46 8.72 7.02
CA SER A 214 8.82 10.02 7.61
C SER A 214 7.59 10.85 8.00
N ALA A 215 6.48 10.72 7.26
CA ALA A 215 5.23 11.39 7.58
C ALA A 215 4.57 10.81 8.84
N GLU A 216 4.60 9.48 8.99
CA GLU A 216 4.03 8.77 10.14
C GLU A 216 4.97 8.75 11.37
N GLY A 217 6.23 9.15 11.20
CA GLY A 217 7.26 9.11 12.24
C GLY A 217 7.71 7.69 12.59
N THR A 218 7.52 6.73 11.68
CA THR A 218 7.82 5.30 11.87
C THR A 218 8.45 4.69 10.62
N VAL A 219 9.12 3.54 10.76
CA VAL A 219 9.52 2.75 9.59
C VAL A 219 8.26 2.14 8.99
N TYR A 220 7.94 2.49 7.74
CA TYR A 220 6.78 1.92 7.05
C TYR A 220 7.08 0.49 6.62
N GLY A 221 6.63 -0.49 7.42
CA GLY A 221 6.95 -1.92 7.24
C GLY A 221 5.86 -2.76 6.58
N ASN A 222 4.68 -2.18 6.29
CA ASN A 222 3.55 -2.99 5.85
C ASN A 222 3.63 -3.38 4.36
N SER A 223 4.09 -2.47 3.49
CA SER A 223 4.31 -2.81 2.08
C SER A 223 5.40 -3.89 1.92
N SER A 224 6.48 -3.82 2.70
CA SER A 224 7.50 -4.87 2.69
C SER A 224 6.98 -6.19 3.26
N ALA A 225 6.14 -6.15 4.30
CA ALA A 225 5.49 -7.37 4.81
C ALA A 225 4.54 -8.00 3.77
N ALA A 226 3.89 -7.19 2.93
CA ALA A 226 3.07 -7.68 1.82
C ALA A 226 3.91 -8.41 0.75
N ASP A 227 5.08 -7.86 0.41
CA ASP A 227 6.03 -8.47 -0.52
C ASP A 227 6.58 -9.81 0.01
N ASP A 228 7.00 -9.84 1.27
CA ASP A 228 7.44 -11.07 1.94
C ASP A 228 6.34 -12.16 1.91
N GLN A 229 5.08 -11.77 2.13
CA GLN A 229 3.94 -12.69 2.05
C GLN A 229 3.67 -13.16 0.62
N CYS A 230 3.83 -12.29 -0.39
CA CYS A 230 3.74 -12.68 -1.81
C CYS A 230 4.80 -13.74 -2.16
N GLY A 231 6.05 -13.53 -1.74
CA GLY A 231 7.14 -14.50 -1.93
C GLY A 231 6.82 -15.85 -1.29
N GLY A 232 6.32 -15.84 -0.05
CA GLY A 232 5.88 -17.05 0.64
C GLY A 232 4.74 -17.77 -0.09
N LEU A 233 3.77 -17.02 -0.63
CA LEU A 233 2.65 -17.60 -1.37
C LEU A 233 3.13 -18.21 -2.70
N VAL A 234 4.03 -17.55 -3.43
CA VAL A 234 4.59 -18.10 -4.67
C VAL A 234 5.42 -19.37 -4.40
N SER A 235 6.12 -19.44 -3.24
CA SER A 235 7.00 -20.55 -2.88
C SER A 235 6.32 -21.81 -2.32
N ARG A 236 4.98 -21.93 -2.43
CA ARG A 236 4.15 -23.10 -2.01
C ARG A 236 3.88 -23.31 -0.50
N ASP A 237 4.29 -22.42 0.39
CA ASP A 237 4.12 -22.61 1.85
C ASP A 237 2.87 -21.93 2.45
N ARG A 238 1.68 -22.30 1.95
CA ARG A 238 0.38 -21.76 2.44
C ARG A 238 0.18 -21.94 3.95
N ASP A 239 0.57 -23.10 4.47
CA ASP A 239 0.34 -23.47 5.88
C ASP A 239 1.17 -22.62 6.85
N LEU A 240 2.36 -22.18 6.44
CA LEU A 240 3.25 -21.36 7.27
C LEU A 240 2.89 -19.86 7.24
N LEU A 241 2.25 -19.38 6.16
CA LEU A 241 1.74 -18.00 6.09
C LEU A 241 0.69 -17.73 7.17
N SER A 242 -0.25 -18.66 7.37
CA SER A 242 -1.34 -18.53 8.36
C SER A 242 -0.88 -18.44 9.83
N ILE A 243 0.37 -18.83 10.11
CA ILE A 243 0.97 -18.81 11.45
C ILE A 243 1.75 -17.51 11.69
N ARG A 244 2.43 -16.99 10.65
CA ARG A 244 3.20 -15.74 10.72
C ARG A 244 2.29 -14.51 10.78
N SER A 245 1.13 -14.60 10.14
CA SER A 245 0.25 -13.47 9.90
C SER A 245 -0.22 -12.81 11.21
N ARG A 246 -0.43 -13.56 12.30
CA ARG A 246 -1.00 -13.10 13.59
C ARG A 246 -0.18 -12.07 14.40
N GLY A 247 0.91 -11.53 13.86
CA GLY A 247 1.95 -10.81 14.61
C GLY A 247 1.96 -9.28 14.54
N HIS A 248 1.22 -8.62 13.64
CA HIS A 248 1.44 -7.18 13.37
C HIS A 248 0.29 -6.29 13.84
N PHE A 249 0.37 -5.87 15.12
CA PHE A 249 -0.41 -4.74 15.64
C PHE A 249 0.51 -3.53 15.78
N ASN A 250 0.54 -2.65 14.79
CA ASN A 250 1.00 -1.29 15.08
C ASN A 250 0.21 -0.26 14.27
N ARG A 251 -0.82 0.28 14.96
CA ARG A 251 -1.68 1.42 14.62
C ARG A 251 -2.72 1.19 13.51
N THR A 252 -3.98 1.16 13.96
CA THR A 252 -5.21 0.94 13.16
C THR A 252 -6.21 2.08 13.31
N LEU A 253 -5.81 3.29 13.76
CA LEU A 253 -6.78 4.36 13.91
C LEU A 253 -7.19 4.84 12.52
N PRO A 254 -8.47 4.66 12.12
CA PRO A 254 -8.93 5.13 10.82
C PRO A 254 -8.82 6.66 10.76
N PRO A 255 -8.49 7.24 9.60
CA PRO A 255 -8.60 8.67 9.42
C PRO A 255 -10.05 9.08 9.65
N LEU A 256 -10.28 9.97 10.63
CA LEU A 256 -11.59 10.49 10.98
C LEU A 256 -12.01 11.57 9.97
N GLU A 257 -13.29 11.63 9.64
CA GLU A 257 -13.85 12.71 8.81
C GLU A 257 -13.67 14.07 9.53
N GLN A 258 -13.58 15.20 8.81
CA GLN A 258 -13.29 16.51 9.43
C GLN A 258 -14.26 16.90 10.56
N ASP A 259 -15.54 16.52 10.44
CA ASP A 259 -16.56 16.74 11.47
C ASP A 259 -16.32 15.87 12.71
N GLU A 260 -15.90 14.61 12.52
CA GLU A 260 -15.55 13.70 13.62
C GLU A 260 -14.28 14.16 14.33
N GLN A 261 -13.26 14.60 13.58
CA GLN A 261 -12.04 15.18 14.17
C GLN A 261 -12.37 16.38 15.05
N THR A 262 -13.23 17.28 14.56
CA THR A 262 -13.66 18.48 15.29
C THR A 262 -14.41 18.09 16.57
N LEU A 263 -15.33 17.12 16.52
CA LEU A 263 -16.05 16.64 17.71
C LEU A 263 -15.10 16.04 18.75
N VAL A 264 -14.17 15.19 18.33
CA VAL A 264 -13.18 14.56 19.21
C VAL A 264 -12.26 15.61 19.84
N GLU A 265 -11.85 16.60 19.06
CA GLU A 265 -11.02 17.71 19.54
C GLU A 265 -11.76 18.55 20.59
N TRP A 266 -13.01 18.97 20.32
CA TRP A 266 -13.84 19.71 21.27
C TRP A 266 -14.10 18.91 22.55
N LEU A 267 -14.37 17.61 22.43
CA LEU A 267 -14.59 16.73 23.58
C LEU A 267 -13.33 16.67 24.46
N ASN A 268 -12.15 16.51 23.85
CA ASN A 268 -10.87 16.51 24.57
C ASN A 268 -10.61 17.84 25.29
N TYR A 269 -10.87 18.98 24.63
CA TYR A 269 -10.72 20.28 25.28
C TYR A 269 -11.70 20.47 26.44
N LEU A 270 -12.95 20.03 26.29
CA LEU A 270 -13.96 20.06 27.36
C LEU A 270 -13.56 19.20 28.56
N LEU A 271 -13.07 17.98 28.31
CA LEU A 271 -12.56 17.09 29.34
C LEU A 271 -11.35 17.69 30.06
N GLY A 272 -10.42 18.29 29.33
CA GLY A 272 -9.27 18.99 29.90
C GLY A 272 -9.69 20.16 30.80
N LEU A 273 -10.60 21.02 30.31
CA LEU A 273 -11.11 22.15 31.07
C LEU A 273 -11.89 21.70 32.31
N PHE A 274 -12.69 20.64 32.19
CA PHE A 274 -13.38 20.02 33.32
C PHE A 274 -12.40 19.48 34.36
N GLY A 275 -11.32 18.82 33.94
CA GLY A 275 -10.25 18.35 34.82
C GLY A 275 -9.61 19.48 35.62
N VAL A 276 -9.29 20.61 34.97
CA VAL A 276 -8.74 21.80 35.65
C VAL A 276 -9.75 22.41 36.62
N ALA A 277 -11.02 22.52 36.22
CA ALA A 277 -12.08 23.04 37.07
C ALA A 277 -12.30 22.16 38.31
N LEU A 278 -12.24 20.83 38.16
CA LEU A 278 -12.33 19.86 39.26
C LEU A 278 -11.20 20.07 40.27
N VAL A 279 -9.96 20.18 39.81
CA VAL A 279 -8.79 20.44 40.67
C VAL A 279 -8.93 21.78 41.39
N PHE A 280 -9.37 22.84 40.69
CA PHE A 280 -9.61 24.14 41.29
C PHE A 280 -10.68 24.09 42.38
N PHE A 281 -11.81 23.40 42.15
CA PHE A 281 -12.88 23.25 43.14
C PHE A 281 -12.43 22.44 44.35
N ILE A 282 -11.69 21.34 44.16
CA ILE A 282 -11.11 20.55 45.24
C ILE A 282 -10.15 21.41 46.08
N TYR A 283 -9.25 22.15 45.42
CA TYR A 283 -8.32 23.06 46.09
C TYR A 283 -9.06 24.14 46.89
N ARG A 284 -10.07 24.78 46.28
CA ARG A 284 -10.87 25.83 46.92
C ARG A 284 -11.64 25.30 48.13
N ASN A 285 -12.24 24.11 48.04
CA ASN A 285 -12.92 23.49 49.18
C ASN A 285 -11.95 23.12 50.31
N ARG A 286 -10.76 22.57 50.00
CA ARG A 286 -9.74 22.26 51.02
C ARG A 286 -9.17 23.52 51.66
N SER A 287 -8.96 24.58 50.90
CA SER A 287 -8.49 25.87 51.40
C SER A 287 -9.53 26.52 52.33
N ASN A 288 -10.80 26.51 51.93
CA ASN A 288 -11.89 27.00 52.77
C ASN A 288 -12.07 26.18 54.06
N ALA A 289 -11.91 24.85 54.00
CA ALA A 289 -11.92 24.00 55.17
C ALA A 289 -10.74 24.27 56.13
N ARG A 290 -9.53 24.51 55.58
CA ARG A 290 -8.36 24.95 56.37
C ARG A 290 -8.61 26.30 57.05
N ASN A 291 -9.13 27.28 56.32
CA ASN A 291 -9.39 28.62 56.87
C ASN A 291 -10.45 28.59 57.99
N LYS A 292 -11.45 27.71 57.93
CA LYS A 292 -12.40 27.51 59.02
C LYS A 292 -11.73 26.94 60.28
N ARG A 293 -10.79 26.00 60.14
CA ARG A 293 -10.00 25.45 61.26
C ARG A 293 -9.07 26.49 61.89
N TYR A 294 -8.42 27.33 61.09
CA TYR A 294 -7.58 28.41 61.64
C TYR A 294 -8.40 29.47 62.38
N ARG A 295 -9.62 29.77 61.91
CA ARG A 295 -10.53 30.69 62.61
C ARG A 295 -11.02 30.15 63.95
N SER A 296 -11.25 28.85 64.09
CA SER A 296 -11.63 28.29 65.39
C SER A 296 -10.48 28.31 66.40
N TRP A 297 -9.24 28.12 65.94
CA TRP A 297 -8.04 28.20 66.80
C TRP A 297 -7.77 29.64 67.28
N LEU A 298 -8.03 30.65 66.43
CA LEU A 298 -7.92 32.05 66.81
C LEU A 298 -9.04 32.51 67.76
N ALA A 299 -10.21 31.87 67.73
CA ALA A 299 -11.33 32.16 68.63
C ALA A 299 -11.14 31.53 70.02
N GLU A 300 -10.46 30.38 70.12
CA GLU A 300 -10.10 29.76 71.41
C GLU A 300 -8.89 30.41 72.09
N GLY A 301 -7.99 31.05 71.34
CA GLY A 301 -6.83 31.77 71.89
C GLY A 301 -7.11 33.19 72.38
N SER A 302 -8.34 33.70 72.24
CA SER A 302 -8.77 35.05 72.65
C SER A 302 -9.78 35.06 73.80
N ALA A 303 -9.94 33.93 74.52
CA ALA A 303 -10.76 33.79 75.72
C ALA A 303 -9.88 33.64 76.97
#